data_AF-A0A450TXZ3-F1
#
_entry.id   AF-A0A450TXZ3-F1
#
_cell.length_a   1.000
_cell.length_b   1.000
_cell.length_c   1.000
_cell.angle_alpha   90.00
_cell.angle_beta   90.00
_cell.angle_gamma   90.00
#
_symmetry.space_group_name_H-M   'P 1'
#
loop_
_entity.id
_entity.type
_entity.pdbx_description
1 polymer ?
#
loop_
_entity_poly.entity_id
_entity_poly.type
_entity_poly.pdbx_seq_one_letter_code
_entity_poly.pdbx_strand_id
1 'polypeptide(L)'
;MLAANTTQPTNQQLTLDVISEHVRAHIGEWLAEQNPARSNSVYEIELRERMIRLEEELKNQRELMKQGFDLMEKRFSAMSEENNRRFEAVDRHFETMDRRFETMDRRFEAMSAENNKRFEAMDRRFEAMMAENNKRFEALSKRIDRVLIWSVSITMGTGSLVVAALKILL
;
A
#
# COMPACT_ATOMS: atom_id res chain seq x y z
N MET A 1 -72.77 72.65 66.08
CA MET A 1 -71.31 72.59 66.30
C MET A 1 -70.93 71.12 66.44
N LEU A 2 -69.96 70.69 65.63
CA LEU A 2 -69.39 69.34 65.60
C LEU A 2 -68.44 69.13 66.80
N ALA A 3 -68.40 67.93 67.36
CA ALA A 3 -67.26 67.47 68.15
C ALA A 3 -66.89 66.06 67.68
N ALA A 4 -65.65 65.94 67.21
CA ALA A 4 -65.03 64.75 66.64
C ALA A 4 -64.78 63.66 67.69
N ASN A 5 -64.93 62.39 67.30
CA ASN A 5 -64.48 61.25 68.12
C ASN A 5 -63.36 60.52 67.38
N THR A 6 -62.15 60.63 67.93
CA THR A 6 -60.90 60.02 67.46
C THR A 6 -60.80 58.57 67.95
N THR A 7 -60.62 57.61 67.05
CA THR A 7 -60.27 56.21 67.33
C THR A 7 -58.76 56.07 67.57
N GLN A 8 -58.38 55.72 68.80
CA GLN A 8 -57.02 55.29 69.18
C GLN A 8 -56.81 53.79 68.93
N PRO A 9 -55.56 53.34 68.64
CA PRO A 9 -55.25 51.94 68.39
C PRO A 9 -55.19 51.14 69.71
N THR A 10 -55.89 50.01 69.78
CA THR A 10 -55.90 49.13 70.96
C THR A 10 -54.64 48.27 71.02
N ASN A 11 -53.77 48.59 71.96
CA ASN A 11 -52.66 47.77 72.40
C ASN A 11 -53.21 46.61 73.26
N GLN A 12 -53.33 45.42 72.67
CA GLN A 12 -53.76 44.20 73.39
C GLN A 12 -52.59 43.67 74.25
N GLN A 13 -52.80 43.60 75.56
CA GLN A 13 -51.86 42.98 76.51
C GLN A 13 -51.71 41.48 76.21
N LEU A 14 -50.51 41.03 75.85
CA LEU A 14 -50.19 39.61 75.73
C LEU A 14 -50.29 38.94 77.11
N THR A 15 -51.35 38.16 77.32
CA THR A 15 -51.50 37.34 78.53
C THR A 15 -50.85 35.96 78.33
N LEU A 16 -50.40 35.35 79.43
CA LEU A 16 -49.77 34.02 79.43
C LEU A 16 -50.69 32.94 78.84
N ASP A 17 -52.01 33.07 79.00
CA ASP A 17 -52.99 32.14 78.45
C ASP A 17 -53.03 32.18 76.91
N VAL A 18 -52.97 33.37 76.32
CA VAL A 18 -52.95 33.54 74.85
C VAL A 18 -51.67 32.92 74.26
N ILE A 19 -50.54 33.06 74.95
CA ILE A 19 -49.27 32.44 74.53
C ILE A 19 -49.37 30.91 74.66
N SER A 20 -49.93 30.40 75.75
CA SER A 20 -50.09 28.96 76.00
C SER A 20 -51.02 28.31 74.97
N GLU A 21 -52.12 28.97 74.62
CA GLU A 21 -53.04 28.52 73.57
C GLU A 21 -52.38 28.53 72.19
N HIS A 22 -51.67 29.61 71.87
CA HIS A 22 -50.94 29.74 70.60
C HIS A 22 -49.85 28.67 70.45
N VAL A 23 -49.04 28.44 71.49
CA VAL A 23 -48.03 27.38 71.51
C VAL A 23 -48.70 26.01 71.35
N ARG A 24 -49.77 25.72 72.09
CA ARG A 24 -50.45 24.41 72.01
C ARG A 24 -51.09 24.17 70.65
N ALA A 25 -51.58 25.22 70.00
CA ALA A 25 -52.12 25.15 68.65
C ALA A 25 -51.04 24.89 67.58
N HIS A 26 -49.82 25.44 67.75
CA HIS A 26 -48.76 25.38 66.73
C HIS A 26 -47.64 24.36 67.02
N ILE A 27 -47.54 23.81 68.23
CA ILE A 27 -46.43 22.91 68.61
C ILE A 27 -46.39 21.60 67.81
N GLY A 28 -47.55 21.09 67.39
CA GLY A 28 -47.64 19.92 66.52
C GLY A 28 -47.11 20.18 65.12
N GLU A 29 -47.26 21.41 64.64
CA GLU A 29 -46.77 21.88 63.33
C GLU A 29 -45.26 22.12 63.39
N TRP A 30 -44.77 22.83 64.43
CA TRP A 30 -43.34 23.05 64.66
C TRP A 30 -42.55 21.75 64.86
N LEU A 31 -43.11 20.77 65.57
CA LEU A 31 -42.50 19.45 65.73
C LEU A 31 -42.51 18.63 64.43
N ALA A 32 -43.51 18.82 63.57
CA ALA A 32 -43.55 18.18 62.25
C ALA A 32 -42.54 18.79 61.27
N GLU A 33 -42.33 20.11 61.34
CA GLU A 33 -41.30 20.83 60.57
C GLU A 33 -39.88 20.50 61.05
N GLN A 34 -39.67 20.33 62.36
CA GLN A 34 -38.35 19.98 62.89
C GLN A 34 -37.99 18.50 62.81
N ASN A 35 -38.93 17.59 62.49
CA ASN A 35 -38.66 16.16 62.55
C ASN A 35 -37.67 15.70 61.45
N PRO A 36 -36.41 15.41 61.78
CA PRO A 36 -35.40 15.02 60.80
C PRO A 36 -35.61 13.59 60.29
N ALA A 37 -36.47 12.79 60.94
CA ALA A 37 -36.78 11.43 60.50
C ALA A 37 -37.60 11.41 59.19
N ARG A 38 -38.51 12.38 58.99
CA ARG A 38 -39.20 12.54 57.69
C ARG A 38 -38.22 12.96 56.58
N SER A 39 -37.26 13.82 56.92
CA SER A 39 -36.18 14.24 56.03
C SER A 39 -35.28 13.05 55.64
N ASN A 40 -34.83 12.25 56.61
CA ASN A 40 -33.96 11.09 56.35
C ASN A 40 -34.61 10.00 55.49
N SER A 41 -35.89 9.67 55.71
CA SER A 41 -36.58 8.70 54.86
C SER A 41 -36.77 9.21 53.43
N VAL A 42 -36.98 10.52 53.25
CA VAL A 42 -37.11 11.13 51.92
C VAL A 42 -35.76 11.12 51.20
N TYR A 43 -34.65 11.39 51.89
CA TYR A 43 -33.30 11.25 51.32
C TYR A 43 -32.96 9.80 50.92
N GLU A 44 -33.33 8.81 51.73
CA GLU A 44 -33.13 7.39 51.36
C GLU A 44 -33.93 6.98 50.11
N ILE A 45 -35.15 7.50 49.96
CA ILE A 45 -35.99 7.25 48.78
C ILE A 45 -35.36 7.90 47.53
N GLU A 46 -34.93 9.15 47.61
CA GLU A 46 -34.26 9.85 46.51
C GLU A 46 -32.94 9.18 46.09
N LEU A 47 -32.15 8.71 47.05
CA LEU A 47 -30.90 8.00 46.79
C LEU A 47 -31.17 6.65 46.12
N ARG A 48 -32.20 5.91 46.55
CA ARG A 48 -32.61 4.67 45.89
C ARG A 48 -33.08 4.91 44.45
N GLU A 49 -33.88 5.95 44.20
CA GLU A 49 -34.27 6.31 42.83
C GLU A 49 -33.07 6.68 41.96
N ARG A 50 -32.12 7.46 42.49
CA ARG A 50 -30.86 7.78 41.79
C ARG A 50 -30.05 6.52 41.51
N MET A 51 -30.01 5.58 42.45
CA MET A 51 -29.29 4.31 42.30
C MET A 51 -29.94 3.43 41.23
N ILE A 52 -31.27 3.32 41.21
CA ILE A 52 -32.01 2.59 40.17
C ILE A 52 -31.75 3.21 38.79
N ARG A 53 -31.84 4.54 38.65
CA ARG A 53 -31.52 5.24 37.40
C ARG A 53 -30.07 4.99 36.95
N LEU A 54 -29.13 4.99 37.88
CA LEU A 54 -27.72 4.70 37.60
C LEU A 54 -27.49 3.25 37.15
N GLU A 55 -28.12 2.28 37.80
CA GLU A 55 -28.04 0.87 37.41
C GLU A 55 -28.64 0.63 36.02
N GLU A 56 -29.75 1.30 35.71
CA GLU A 56 -30.38 1.22 34.40
C GLU A 56 -29.52 1.86 33.30
N GLU A 57 -28.93 3.03 33.58
CA GLU A 57 -27.98 3.69 32.67
C GLU A 57 -26.72 2.84 32.47
N LEU A 58 -26.13 2.27 33.52
CA LEU A 58 -24.98 1.37 33.42
C LEU A 58 -25.30 0.12 32.60
N LYS A 59 -26.51 -0.43 32.77
CA LYS A 59 -26.98 -1.58 31.99
C LYS A 59 -27.13 -1.20 30.51
N ASN A 60 -27.69 -0.03 30.23
CA ASN A 60 -27.82 0.52 28.88
C ASN A 60 -26.44 0.74 28.22
N GLN A 61 -25.50 1.36 28.94
CA GLN A 61 -24.12 1.54 28.47
C GLN A 61 -23.41 0.22 28.20
N ARG A 62 -23.59 -0.78 29.08
CA ARG A 62 -23.02 -2.12 28.88
C ARG A 62 -23.58 -2.78 27.62
N GLU A 63 -24.88 -2.63 27.36
CA GLU A 63 -25.51 -3.17 26.16
C GLU A 63 -25.04 -2.45 24.89
N LEU A 64 -24.97 -1.12 24.89
CA LEU A 64 -24.41 -0.33 23.79
C LEU A 64 -22.95 -0.72 23.50
N MET A 65 -22.15 -0.91 24.55
CA MET A 65 -20.76 -1.35 24.42
C MET A 65 -20.68 -2.75 23.80
N LYS A 66 -21.52 -3.68 24.24
CA LYS A 66 -21.59 -5.04 23.66
C LYS A 66 -21.94 -4.98 22.17
N GLN A 67 -22.95 -4.19 21.78
CA GLN A 67 -23.32 -3.99 20.39
C GLN A 67 -22.19 -3.36 19.57
N GLY A 68 -21.47 -2.41 20.16
CA GLY A 68 -20.28 -1.81 19.56
C GLY A 68 -19.18 -2.84 19.29
N PHE A 69 -18.91 -3.73 20.25
CA PHE A 69 -17.96 -4.83 20.08
C PHE A 69 -18.42 -5.84 19.02
N ASP A 70 -19.70 -6.23 19.02
CA ASP A 70 -20.25 -7.16 18.02
C ASP A 70 -20.15 -6.58 16.59
N LEU A 71 -20.36 -5.27 16.43
CA LEU A 71 -20.19 -4.60 15.15
C LEU A 71 -18.71 -4.53 14.74
N MET A 72 -17.81 -4.28 15.70
CA MET A 72 -16.38 -4.25 15.46
C MET A 72 -15.85 -5.62 15.05
N GLU A 73 -16.29 -6.69 15.72
CA GLU A 73 -15.95 -8.08 15.39
C GLU A 73 -16.38 -8.46 13.97
N LYS A 74 -17.60 -8.06 13.58
CA LYS A 74 -18.10 -8.26 12.21
C LYS A 74 -17.26 -7.51 11.18
N ARG A 75 -16.92 -6.25 11.44
CA ARG A 75 -16.06 -5.46 10.54
C ARG A 75 -14.66 -6.04 10.44
N PHE A 76 -14.09 -6.47 11.56
CA PHE A 76 -12.77 -7.08 11.61
C PHE A 76 -12.73 -8.40 10.83
N SER A 77 -13.74 -9.25 11.04
CA SER A 77 -13.90 -10.51 10.29
C SER A 77 -14.01 -10.24 8.79
N ALA A 78 -14.87 -9.30 8.38
CA ALA A 78 -15.03 -8.95 6.96
C ALA A 78 -13.74 -8.39 6.36
N MET A 79 -13.02 -7.53 7.09
CA MET A 79 -11.74 -6.98 6.65
C MET A 79 -10.67 -8.07 6.54
N SER A 80 -10.62 -9.01 7.48
CA SER A 80 -9.69 -10.13 7.46
C SER A 80 -9.96 -11.04 6.25
N GLU A 81 -11.23 -11.32 5.95
CA GLU A 81 -11.61 -12.12 4.79
C GLU A 81 -11.27 -11.41 3.48
N GLU A 82 -11.53 -10.10 3.36
CA GLU A 82 -11.12 -9.30 2.21
C GLU A 82 -9.60 -9.31 2.03
N ASN A 83 -8.85 -9.16 3.12
CA ASN A 83 -7.40 -9.18 3.08
C ASN A 83 -6.87 -10.54 2.61
N ASN A 84 -7.43 -11.63 3.14
CA ASN A 84 -7.08 -12.98 2.69
C ASN A 84 -7.34 -13.17 1.19
N ARG A 85 -8.49 -12.72 0.68
CA ARG A 85 -8.79 -12.77 -0.77
C ARG A 85 -7.82 -11.93 -1.61
N ARG A 86 -7.37 -10.78 -1.09
CA ARG A 86 -6.35 -9.94 -1.76
C ARG A 86 -5.00 -10.65 -1.81
N PHE A 87 -4.58 -11.27 -0.71
CA PHE A 87 -3.35 -12.06 -0.70
C PHE A 87 -3.41 -13.23 -1.70
N GLU A 88 -4.49 -14.01 -1.71
CA GLU A 88 -4.67 -15.08 -2.71
C GLU A 88 -4.66 -14.56 -4.16
N ALA A 89 -5.19 -13.37 -4.41
CA ALA A 89 -5.13 -12.74 -5.72
C ALA A 89 -3.69 -12.33 -6.09
N VAL A 90 -2.92 -11.83 -5.13
CA VAL A 90 -1.50 -11.48 -5.29
C VAL A 90 -0.67 -12.75 -5.57
N ASP A 91 -0.89 -13.83 -4.83
CA ASP A 91 -0.19 -15.10 -5.03
C ASP A 91 -0.43 -15.66 -6.45
N ARG A 92 -1.69 -15.66 -6.91
CA ARG A 92 -2.01 -16.06 -8.30
C ARG A 92 -1.35 -15.15 -9.35
N HIS A 93 -1.20 -13.87 -9.05
CA HIS A 93 -0.49 -12.96 -9.93
C HIS A 93 1.00 -13.32 -10.01
N PHE A 94 1.63 -13.63 -8.88
CA PHE A 94 3.03 -14.06 -8.85
C PHE A 94 3.23 -15.37 -9.63
N GLU A 95 2.38 -16.38 -9.42
CA GLU A 95 2.44 -17.62 -10.21
C GLU A 95 2.33 -17.37 -11.73
N THR A 96 1.50 -16.41 -12.12
CA THR A 96 1.35 -16.03 -13.54
C THR A 96 2.61 -15.33 -14.06
N MET A 97 3.26 -14.50 -13.25
CA MET A 97 4.54 -13.88 -13.59
C MET A 97 5.64 -14.93 -13.75
N ASP A 98 5.75 -15.88 -12.83
CA ASP A 98 6.75 -16.94 -12.89
C ASP A 98 6.64 -17.76 -14.18
N ARG A 99 5.41 -18.16 -14.57
CA ARG A 99 5.20 -18.86 -15.86
C ARG A 99 5.62 -18.02 -17.07
N ARG A 100 5.41 -16.69 -17.01
CA ARG A 100 5.85 -15.79 -18.10
C ARG A 100 7.37 -15.68 -18.15
N PHE A 101 8.04 -15.61 -17.00
CA PHE A 101 9.50 -15.62 -16.94
C PHE A 101 10.07 -16.92 -17.47
N GLU A 102 9.56 -18.08 -17.06
CA GLU A 102 9.99 -19.37 -17.62
C GLU A 102 9.81 -19.44 -19.15
N THR A 103 8.72 -18.88 -19.66
CA THR A 103 8.48 -18.82 -21.12
C THR A 103 9.49 -17.90 -21.82
N MET A 104 9.84 -16.77 -21.20
CA MET A 104 10.87 -15.87 -21.70
C MET A 104 12.25 -16.54 -21.71
N ASP A 105 12.61 -17.24 -20.64
CA ASP A 105 13.88 -17.96 -20.52
C ASP A 105 14.01 -19.01 -21.62
N ARG A 106 12.99 -19.85 -21.83
CA ARG A 106 12.98 -20.84 -22.93
C ARG A 106 13.14 -20.18 -24.30
N ARG A 107 12.49 -19.03 -24.53
CA ARG A 107 12.61 -18.29 -25.80
C ARG A 107 14.02 -17.72 -25.97
N PHE A 108 14.62 -17.23 -24.91
CA PHE A 108 15.97 -16.69 -24.92
C PHE A 108 17.01 -17.79 -25.18
N GLU A 109 16.87 -18.95 -24.54
CA GLU A 109 17.69 -20.14 -24.80
C GLU A 109 17.56 -20.59 -26.25
N ALA A 110 16.33 -20.70 -26.77
CA ALA A 110 16.09 -21.09 -28.16
C ALA A 110 16.72 -20.10 -29.16
N MET A 111 16.57 -18.80 -28.92
CA MET A 111 17.17 -17.75 -29.75
C MET A 111 18.70 -17.79 -29.69
N SER A 112 19.28 -18.03 -28.51
CA SER A 112 20.73 -18.14 -28.33
C SER A 112 21.28 -19.36 -29.05
N ALA A 113 20.61 -20.51 -28.95
CA ALA A 113 20.97 -21.72 -29.67
C ALA A 113 20.87 -21.56 -31.20
N GLU A 114 19.83 -20.88 -31.69
CA GLU A 114 19.69 -20.58 -33.12
C GLU A 114 20.79 -19.63 -33.59
N ASN A 115 21.08 -18.56 -32.84
CA ASN A 115 22.16 -17.64 -33.16
C ASN A 115 23.51 -18.36 -33.22
N ASN A 116 23.81 -19.21 -32.24
CA ASN A 116 25.06 -19.99 -32.25
C ASN A 116 25.16 -20.86 -33.52
N LYS A 117 24.08 -21.56 -33.91
CA LYS A 117 24.05 -22.34 -35.16
C LYS A 117 24.24 -21.47 -36.41
N ARG A 118 23.66 -20.28 -36.45
CA ARG A 118 23.82 -19.33 -37.56
C ARG A 118 25.25 -18.81 -37.65
N PHE A 119 25.88 -18.50 -36.52
CA PHE A 119 27.29 -18.11 -36.45
C PHE A 119 28.21 -19.23 -36.94
N GLU A 120 28.05 -20.46 -36.43
CA GLU A 120 28.83 -21.62 -36.91
C GLU A 120 28.65 -21.86 -38.42
N ALA A 121 27.45 -21.67 -38.95
CA ALA A 121 27.20 -21.78 -40.39
C ALA A 121 27.86 -20.65 -41.18
N MET A 122 27.94 -19.44 -40.62
CA MET A 122 28.65 -18.31 -41.22
C MET A 122 30.16 -18.56 -41.22
N ASP A 123 30.71 -19.07 -40.11
CA ASP A 123 32.13 -19.42 -40.00
C ASP A 123 32.52 -20.46 -41.05
N ARG A 124 31.74 -21.54 -41.20
CA ARG A 124 31.97 -22.55 -42.24
C ARG A 124 31.93 -21.97 -43.66
N ARG A 125 31.01 -21.05 -43.94
CA ARG A 125 30.94 -20.38 -45.25
C ARG A 125 32.14 -19.47 -45.48
N PHE A 126 32.59 -18.77 -44.44
CA PHE A 126 33.75 -17.91 -44.50
C PHE A 126 35.03 -18.71 -44.71
N GLU A 127 35.22 -19.81 -43.98
CA GLU A 127 36.33 -20.75 -44.20
C GLU A 127 36.34 -21.30 -45.63
N ALA A 128 35.19 -21.74 -46.14
CA ALA A 128 35.08 -22.25 -47.51
C ALA A 128 35.45 -21.17 -48.56
N MET A 129 34.98 -19.94 -48.36
CA MET A 129 35.31 -18.81 -49.23
C MET A 129 36.81 -18.47 -49.18
N MET A 130 37.41 -18.47 -47.99
CA MET A 130 38.84 -18.23 -47.80
C MET A 130 39.67 -19.31 -48.47
N ALA A 131 39.28 -20.58 -48.34
CA ALA A 131 39.94 -21.70 -48.99
C ALA A 131 39.86 -21.61 -50.52
N GLU A 132 38.70 -21.25 -51.07
CA GLU A 132 38.53 -21.02 -52.51
C GLU A 132 39.37 -19.84 -53.00
N ASN A 133 39.34 -18.73 -52.27
CA ASN A 133 40.11 -17.54 -52.61
C ASN A 133 41.61 -17.83 -52.61
N ASN A 134 42.11 -18.57 -51.59
CA ASN A 134 43.51 -18.99 -51.53
C ASN A 134 43.91 -19.84 -52.74
N LYS A 135 43.06 -20.78 -53.18
CA LYS A 135 43.29 -21.56 -54.41
C LYS A 135 43.33 -20.68 -55.67
N ARG A 136 42.41 -19.72 -55.78
CA ARG A 136 42.37 -18.77 -56.91
C ARG A 136 43.63 -17.90 -56.94
N PHE A 137 44.07 -17.40 -55.78
CA PHE A 137 45.32 -16.65 -55.64
C PHE A 137 46.54 -17.49 -56.02
N GLU A 138 46.63 -18.74 -55.55
CA GLU A 138 47.74 -19.64 -55.92
C GLU A 138 47.78 -19.90 -57.43
N ALA A 139 46.62 -20.13 -58.05
CA ALA A 139 46.52 -20.31 -59.50
C ALA A 139 46.91 -19.05 -60.27
N LEU A 140 46.54 -17.87 -59.77
CA LEU A 140 46.93 -16.58 -60.34
C LEU A 140 48.44 -16.36 -60.22
N SER A 141 49.02 -16.64 -59.04
CA SER A 141 50.47 -16.54 -58.81
C SER A 141 51.24 -17.39 -59.80
N LYS A 142 50.86 -18.66 -60.00
CA LYS A 142 51.50 -19.56 -60.99
C LYS A 142 51.42 -19.03 -62.43
N ARG A 143 50.32 -18.35 -62.80
CA ARG A 143 50.18 -17.72 -64.12
C ARG A 143 51.09 -16.51 -64.27
N ILE A 144 51.15 -15.68 -63.24
CA ILE A 144 52.04 -14.51 -63.20
C ILE A 144 53.49 -14.95 -63.29
N ASP A 145 53.91 -15.95 -62.50
CA ASP A 145 55.29 -16.49 -62.55
C ASP A 145 55.64 -16.98 -63.95
N ARG A 146 54.72 -17.73 -64.59
CA ARG A 146 54.89 -18.16 -65.98
C ARG A 146 55.05 -16.97 -66.90
N VAL A 147 54.15 -15.99 -66.87
CA VAL A 147 54.21 -14.81 -67.73
C VAL A 147 55.50 -14.02 -67.53
N LEU A 148 55.97 -13.89 -66.29
CA LEU A 148 57.25 -13.25 -65.95
C LEU A 148 58.44 -14.00 -66.57
N ILE A 149 58.47 -15.33 -66.49
CA ILE A 149 59.54 -16.13 -67.10
C ILE A 149 59.58 -15.95 -68.62
N TRP A 150 58.41 -15.98 -69.28
CA TRP A 150 58.34 -15.81 -70.73
C TRP A 150 58.70 -14.38 -71.17
N SER A 151 58.28 -13.34 -70.44
CA SER A 151 58.60 -11.96 -70.81
C SER A 151 60.09 -11.64 -70.67
N VAL A 152 60.76 -12.16 -69.63
CA VAL A 152 62.21 -12.05 -69.45
C VAL A 152 62.94 -12.73 -70.62
N SER A 153 62.49 -13.93 -71.00
CA SER A 153 63.09 -14.70 -72.10
C SER A 153 62.93 -14.01 -73.45
N ILE A 154 61.75 -13.44 -73.74
CA ILE A 154 61.50 -12.65 -74.95
C ILE A 154 62.37 -11.40 -74.98
N THR A 155 62.47 -10.68 -73.85
CA THR A 155 63.28 -9.45 -73.75
C THR A 155 64.77 -9.75 -73.94
N MET A 156 65.28 -10.85 -73.38
CA MET A 156 66.66 -11.30 -73.61
C MET A 156 66.89 -11.71 -75.07
N GLY A 157 65.94 -12.41 -75.68
CA GLY A 157 66.03 -12.82 -77.09
C GLY A 157 66.02 -11.65 -78.06
N THR A 158 65.10 -10.70 -77.89
CA THR A 158 65.06 -9.47 -78.71
C THR A 158 66.32 -8.64 -78.52
N GLY A 159 66.81 -8.48 -77.30
CA GLY A 159 68.07 -7.80 -77.02
C GLY A 159 69.27 -8.46 -77.74
N SER A 160 69.37 -9.78 -77.69
CA SER A 160 70.45 -10.54 -78.36
C SER A 160 70.41 -10.38 -79.89
N LEU A 161 69.20 -10.43 -80.48
CA LEU A 161 69.02 -10.21 -81.93
C LEU A 161 69.43 -8.80 -82.37
N VAL A 162 69.08 -7.78 -81.59
CA VAL A 162 69.48 -6.39 -81.88
C VAL A 162 71.00 -6.24 -81.84
N VAL A 163 71.67 -6.83 -80.84
CA VAL A 163 73.15 -6.82 -80.73
C VAL A 163 73.80 -7.57 -81.91
N ALA A 164 73.26 -8.72 -82.31
CA ALA A 164 73.77 -9.47 -83.44
C ALA A 164 73.62 -8.72 -84.77
N ALA A 165 72.46 -8.09 -85.01
CA ALA A 165 72.22 -7.28 -86.20
C ALA A 165 73.17 -6.07 -86.26
N LEU A 166 73.38 -5.38 -85.12
CA LEU A 166 74.35 -4.28 -85.02
C LEU A 166 75.77 -4.74 -85.35
N LYS A 167 76.17 -5.95 -84.92
CA LYS A 167 77.51 -6.51 -85.21
C LYS A 167 77.70 -6.91 -86.68
N ILE A 168 76.62 -7.30 -87.39
CA ILE A 168 76.69 -7.66 -88.82
C ILE A 168 76.78 -6.41 -89.70
N LEU A 169 76.18 -5.31 -89.26
CA LEU A 169 76.06 -4.08 -90.04
C LEU A 169 77.26 -3.13 -89.91
N LEU A 170 78.17 -3.39 -88.96
CA LEU A 170 79.34 -2.59 -88.59
C LEU A 170 80.63 -3.38 -88.87
#